data_AF-A0A0V0RHZ9-F1
#
_entry.id   AF-A0A0V0RHZ9-F1
#
_cell.length_a   1.000
_cell.length_b   1.000
_cell.length_c   1.000
_cell.angle_alpha   90.00
_cell.angle_beta   90.00
_cell.angle_gamma   90.00
#
_symmetry.space_group_name_H-M   'P 1'
#
loop_
_entity.id
_entity.type
_entity.pdbx_description
1 polymer ?
#
loop_
_entity_poly.entity_id
_entity_poly.type
_entity_poly.pdbx_seq_one_letter_code
_entity_poly.pdbx_strand_id
1 'polypeptide(L)'
;MTENLHLVLNERDNYNLIHEGRVYNLKRTNMEDKQWVCRRVKKGCRGSIFTNLDVDAVLSSDPHADDCTPDNDILYKMEKKNALKRRAAEEMKTVPQIYHEEASSASADLETAVF
;
A
#
# COMPACT_ATOMS: atom_id res chain seq x y z
N MET A 1 -11.10 -20.23 -3.08
CA MET A 1 -9.69 -19.95 -2.73
C MET A 1 -9.52 -18.47 -2.96
N THR A 2 -9.25 -17.68 -1.92
CA THR A 2 -8.96 -16.25 -2.08
C THR A 2 -7.58 -16.14 -2.70
N GLU A 3 -7.50 -15.53 -3.88
CA GLU A 3 -6.23 -15.22 -4.51
C GLU A 3 -5.51 -14.19 -3.62
N ASN A 4 -4.25 -14.48 -3.26
CA ASN A 4 -3.49 -13.63 -2.34
C ASN A 4 -2.97 -12.39 -3.09
N LEU A 5 -3.87 -11.44 -3.33
CA LEU A 5 -3.56 -10.12 -3.87
C LEU A 5 -3.29 -9.15 -2.72
N HIS A 6 -2.13 -8.49 -2.76
CA HIS A 6 -1.75 -7.51 -1.74
C HIS A 6 -1.24 -6.23 -2.40
N LEU A 7 -1.91 -5.10 -2.13
CA LEU A 7 -1.52 -3.80 -2.64
C LEU A 7 -0.55 -3.11 -1.68
N VAL A 8 0.57 -2.64 -2.22
CA VAL A 8 1.64 -2.00 -1.45
C VAL A 8 1.94 -0.63 -2.06
N LEU A 9 1.83 0.43 -1.27
CA LEU A 9 2.18 1.78 -1.70
C LEU A 9 3.65 1.86 -2.11
N ASN A 10 3.91 2.51 -3.24
CA ASN A 10 5.25 2.73 -3.77
C ASN A 10 5.71 4.17 -3.51
N GLU A 11 6.91 4.50 -4.00
CA GLU A 11 7.54 5.82 -3.75
C GLU A 11 6.92 6.97 -4.53
N ARG A 12 6.05 6.68 -5.51
CA ARG A 12 5.37 7.66 -6.36
C ARG A 12 3.91 7.84 -5.96
N ASP A 13 3.59 7.54 -4.71
CA ASP A 13 2.23 7.51 -4.15
C ASP A 13 1.22 6.74 -5.01
N ASN A 14 1.72 5.73 -5.73
CA ASN A 14 0.94 4.75 -6.47
C ASN A 14 1.01 3.40 -5.77
N TYR A 15 0.30 2.41 -6.30
CA TYR A 15 0.32 1.04 -5.76
C TYR A 15 1.11 0.09 -6.65
N ASN A 16 1.80 -0.85 -6.01
CA ASN A 16 2.28 -2.07 -6.61
C ASN A 16 1.37 -3.22 -6.16
N LEU A 17 1.10 -4.15 -7.05
CA LEU A 17 0.42 -5.40 -6.73
C LEU A 17 1.45 -6.47 -6.39
N ILE A 18 1.22 -7.19 -5.29
CA ILE A 18 1.97 -8.37 -4.90
C ILE A 18 1.10 -9.59 -5.10
N HIS A 19 1.60 -10.54 -5.88
CA HIS A 19 0.97 -11.83 -6.13
C HIS A 19 2.07 -12.88 -6.26
N GLU A 20 1.93 -14.01 -5.56
CA GLU A 20 2.94 -15.09 -5.53
C GLU A 20 4.38 -14.63 -5.21
N GLY A 21 4.52 -13.64 -4.33
CA GLY A 21 5.83 -13.07 -3.96
C GLY A 21 6.51 -12.26 -5.07
N ARG A 22 5.84 -11.99 -6.19
CA ARG A 22 6.32 -11.13 -7.28
C ARG A 22 5.68 -9.75 -7.20
N VAL A 23 6.44 -8.74 -7.60
CA VAL A 23 5.97 -7.35 -7.64
C VAL A 23 5.50 -7.01 -9.05
N TYR A 24 4.29 -6.45 -9.16
CA TYR A 24 3.73 -5.94 -10.40
C TYR A 24 3.46 -4.44 -10.29
N ASN A 25 3.71 -3.73 -11.38
CA ASN A 25 3.49 -2.30 -11.48
C ASN A 25 2.21 -2.06 -12.26
N LEU A 26 1.36 -1.14 -11.80
CA LEU A 26 0.19 -0.72 -12.56
C LEU A 26 0.63 -0.12 -13.90
N LYS A 27 0.14 -0.66 -15.00
CA LYS A 27 0.42 -0.16 -16.35
C LYS A 27 -0.77 0.58 -16.95
N ARG A 28 -1.97 0.04 -16.76
CA ARG A 28 -3.22 0.62 -17.29
C ARG A 28 -4.36 0.42 -16.29
N THR A 29 -5.26 1.38 -16.24
CA THR A 29 -6.60 1.25 -15.65
C THR A 29 -7.57 1.54 -16.78
N ASN A 30 -8.40 0.58 -17.15
CA ASN A 30 -9.49 0.78 -18.09
C ASN A 30 -10.81 0.99 -17.32
N MET A 31 -11.94 0.94 -18.01
CA MET A 31 -13.26 1.16 -17.38
C MET A 31 -13.65 0.04 -16.41
N GLU A 32 -13.18 -1.18 -16.63
CA GLU A 32 -13.63 -2.37 -15.88
C GLU A 32 -12.47 -3.12 -15.20
N ASP A 33 -11.24 -2.91 -15.64
CA ASP A 33 -10.09 -3.68 -15.19
C ASP A 33 -8.81 -2.83 -15.02
N LYS A 34 -7.82 -3.46 -14.38
CA LYS A 34 -6.47 -2.93 -14.21
C LYS A 34 -5.47 -3.94 -14.73
N GLN A 35 -4.53 -3.46 -15.54
CA GLN A 35 -3.40 -4.25 -16.02
C GLN A 35 -2.17 -3.98 -15.16
N TRP A 36 -1.61 -5.06 -14.62
CA TRP A 36 -0.41 -5.07 -13.79
C TRP A 36 0.70 -5.84 -14.52
N VAL A 37 1.89 -5.26 -14.63
CA VAL A 37 3.03 -5.91 -15.31
C VAL A 37 4.14 -6.24 -14.34
N CYS A 38 4.69 -7.44 -14.46
CA CYS A 38 5.79 -7.90 -13.62
C CYS A 38 6.93 -6.88 -13.64
N ARG A 39 7.47 -6.50 -12.48
CA ARG A 39 8.57 -5.54 -12.38
C ARG A 39 9.80 -5.94 -13.20
N ARG A 40 9.96 -7.24 -13.45
CA ARG A 40 11.09 -7.82 -14.18
C ARG A 40 10.93 -7.78 -15.71
N VAL A 41 10.05 -6.93 -16.27
CA VAL A 41 9.96 -6.74 -17.75
C VAL A 41 11.31 -6.46 -18.39
N LYS A 42 12.15 -5.64 -17.73
CA LYS A 42 13.50 -5.33 -18.23
C LYS A 42 14.46 -6.52 -18.22
N LYS A 43 14.15 -7.58 -17.47
CA LYS A 43 14.90 -8.85 -17.44
C LYS A 43 14.27 -9.91 -18.35
N GLY A 44 13.33 -9.54 -19.23
CA GLY A 44 12.69 -10.45 -20.18
C GLY A 44 11.38 -11.07 -19.70
N CYS A 45 10.97 -10.85 -18.46
CA CYS A 45 9.71 -11.39 -17.95
C CYS A 45 8.49 -10.68 -18.56
N ARG A 46 7.57 -11.44 -19.15
CA ARG A 46 6.33 -10.90 -19.75
C ARG A 46 5.09 -11.10 -18.88
N GLY A 47 5.25 -11.67 -17.69
CA GLY A 47 4.14 -11.96 -16.80
C GLY A 47 3.33 -10.71 -16.47
N SER A 48 2.01 -10.86 -16.55
CA SER A 48 1.06 -9.78 -16.33
C SER A 48 -0.18 -10.33 -15.63
N ILE A 49 -0.89 -9.47 -14.91
CA ILE A 49 -2.13 -9.81 -14.21
C ILE A 49 -3.15 -8.75 -14.58
N PHE A 50 -4.35 -9.19 -14.93
CA PHE A 50 -5.51 -8.35 -15.09
C PHE A 50 -6.41 -8.57 -13.89
N THR A 51 -6.75 -7.50 -13.17
CA THR A 51 -7.68 -7.55 -12.04
C THR A 51 -8.89 -6.68 -12.35
N ASN A 52 -9.97 -6.83 -11.60
CA ASN A 52 -11.01 -5.80 -11.54
C ASN A 52 -10.45 -4.48 -10.95
N LEU A 53 -11.27 -3.43 -10.95
CA LEU A 53 -10.89 -2.12 -10.44
C LEU A 53 -10.49 -2.13 -8.95
N ASP A 54 -11.18 -2.92 -8.13
CA ASP A 54 -10.94 -2.99 -6.69
C ASP A 54 -9.80 -3.94 -6.32
N VAL A 55 -9.26 -4.67 -7.31
CA VAL A 55 -8.11 -5.58 -7.13
C VAL A 55 -8.38 -6.68 -6.11
N ASP A 56 -9.61 -7.18 -6.06
CA ASP A 56 -10.02 -8.28 -5.19
C ASP A 56 -10.04 -9.65 -5.91
N ALA A 57 -9.98 -9.65 -7.25
CA ALA A 57 -9.95 -10.85 -8.07
C ALA A 57 -9.04 -10.70 -9.30
N VAL A 58 -8.35 -11.77 -9.67
CA VAL A 58 -7.67 -11.90 -10.96
C VAL A 58 -8.68 -12.33 -12.03
N LEU A 59 -8.76 -11.55 -13.10
CA LEU A 59 -9.57 -11.85 -14.28
C LEU A 59 -8.81 -12.73 -15.26
N SER A 60 -7.51 -12.47 -15.43
CA SER A 60 -6.60 -13.26 -16.25
C SER A 60 -5.14 -12.97 -15.91
N SER A 61 -4.24 -13.87 -16.32
CA SER A 61 -2.80 -13.69 -16.13
C SER A 61 -1.99 -14.21 -17.31
N ASP A 62 -0.97 -13.46 -17.70
CA ASP A 62 0.06 -13.93 -18.64
C ASP A 62 1.19 -14.64 -17.87
N PRO A 63 1.74 -15.74 -18.42
CA PRO A 63 2.78 -16.51 -17.75
C PRO A 63 4.08 -15.71 -17.61
N HIS A 64 4.85 -16.07 -16.59
CA HIS A 64 6.19 -15.55 -16.36
C HIS A 64 7.23 -16.26 -17.24
N ALA A 65 8.40 -15.64 -17.39
CA ALA A 65 9.58 -16.36 -17.84
C ALA A 65 10.03 -17.36 -16.77
N ASP A 66 10.64 -18.48 -17.18
CA ASP A 66 11.06 -19.56 -16.28
C ASP A 66 12.04 -19.10 -15.18
N ASP A 67 12.85 -18.09 -15.47
CA ASP A 67 13.83 -17.51 -14.56
C ASP A 67 13.26 -16.36 -13.68
N CYS A 68 11.95 -16.10 -13.76
CA CYS A 68 11.30 -15.06 -12.99
C CYS A 68 11.04 -15.48 -11.54
N THR A 69 12.09 -15.46 -10.73
CA THR A 69 12.00 -15.75 -9.29
C THR A 69 11.20 -14.68 -8.52
N PRO A 70 10.68 -15.00 -7.32
CA PRO A 70 10.05 -14.02 -6.42
C PRO A 70 10.98 -12.86 -6.02
N ASP A 71 10.38 -11.74 -5.62
CA ASP A 71 11.02 -10.45 -5.29
C ASP A 71 11.10 -10.22 -3.75
N ASN A 72 11.42 -11.27 -2.98
CA ASN A 72 11.34 -11.27 -1.50
C ASN A 72 12.04 -10.06 -0.83
N ASP A 73 13.28 -9.74 -1.22
CA ASP A 73 14.02 -8.60 -0.64
C ASP A 73 13.35 -7.25 -0.90
N ILE A 74 12.72 -7.11 -2.07
CA ILE A 74 12.04 -5.88 -2.47
C ILE A 74 10.73 -5.78 -1.71
N LEU A 75 9.98 -6.88 -1.62
CA LEU A 75 8.75 -6.96 -0.84
C LEU A 75 9.02 -6.57 0.62
N TYR A 76 10.02 -7.18 1.25
CA TYR A 76 10.41 -6.86 2.63
C TYR A 76 10.71 -5.36 2.82
N LYS A 77 11.46 -4.75 1.89
CA LYS A 77 11.77 -3.31 1.94
C LYS A 77 10.52 -2.44 1.80
N MET A 78 9.60 -2.79 0.89
CA MET A 78 8.37 -2.03 0.68
C MET A 78 7.43 -2.13 1.87
N GLU A 79 7.23 -3.33 2.42
CA GLU A 79 6.39 -3.54 3.60
C GLU A 79 6.93 -2.81 4.82
N LYS A 80 8.25 -2.89 5.07
CA LYS A 80 8.88 -2.16 6.17
C LYS A 80 8.68 -0.65 6.04
N LYS A 81 8.85 -0.09 4.84
CA LYS A 81 8.64 1.34 4.58
C LYS A 81 7.17 1.75 4.79
N ASN A 82 6.22 0.93 4.35
CA ASN A 82 4.80 1.20 4.57
C ASN A 82 4.37 1.06 6.02
N ALA A 83 4.93 0.11 6.77
CA ALA A 83 4.71 0.01 8.20
C ALA A 83 5.19 1.27 8.94
N LEU A 84 6.34 1.83 8.56
CA LEU A 84 6.83 3.10 9.10
C LEU A 84 5.93 4.28 8.74
N LYS A 85 5.51 4.39 7.47
CA LYS A 85 4.57 5.44 7.04
C LYS A 85 3.25 5.39 7.82
N ARG A 86 2.71 4.18 8.04
CA ARG A 86 1.48 4.00 8.81
C ARG A 86 1.64 4.46 10.26
N ARG A 87 2.75 4.09 10.92
CA ARG A 87 3.06 4.56 12.29
C ARG A 87 3.18 6.08 12.35
N ALA A 88 3.88 6.70 11.39
CA ALA A 88 4.01 8.15 11.34
C ALA A 88 2.66 8.85 11.12
N ALA A 89 1.79 8.31 10.25
CA ALA A 89 0.46 8.84 10.03
C ALA A 89 -0.47 8.69 11.25
N GLU A 90 -0.31 7.61 12.03
CA GLU A 90 -1.01 7.43 13.30
C GLU A 90 -0.54 8.44 14.35
N GLU A 91 0.77 8.63 14.50
CA GLU A 91 1.36 9.61 15.43
C GLU A 91 0.91 11.05 15.10
N MET A 92 0.92 11.43 13.82
CA MET A 92 0.43 12.74 13.38
C MET A 92 -1.05 12.98 13.65
N LYS A 93 -1.88 11.93 13.80
CA LYS A 93 -3.28 12.08 14.21
C LYS A 93 -3.42 12.32 15.72
N THR A 94 -2.50 11.79 16.51
CA THR A 94 -2.54 11.92 17.98
C THR A 94 -2.03 13.29 18.43
N VAL A 95 -1.02 13.86 17.78
CA VAL A 95 -0.43 15.15 18.19
C VAL A 95 -1.46 16.30 18.26
N PRO A 96 -2.37 16.49 17.28
CA PRO A 96 -3.40 17.52 17.37
C PRO A 96 -4.48 17.25 18.44
N GLN A 97 -4.76 15.98 18.74
CA GLN A 97 -5.76 15.62 19.77
C GLN A 97 -5.28 15.99 21.17
N ILE A 98 -3.98 15.79 21.45
CA ILE A 98 -3.36 16.16 22.73
C ILE A 98 -3.49 17.67 22.97
N TYR A 99 -3.19 18.50 21.96
CA TYR A 99 -3.28 19.96 22.11
C TYR A 99 -4.70 20.47 22.37
N HIS A 100 -5.70 19.89 21.69
CA HIS A 100 -7.10 20.25 21.93
C HIS A 100 -7.56 19.84 23.34
N GLU A 101 -7.14 18.67 23.81
CA GLU A 101 -7.46 18.18 25.15
C GLU A 101 -6.79 19.03 26.24
N GLU A 102 -5.50 19.35 26.10
CA GLU A 102 -4.77 20.23 27.03
C GLU A 102 -5.36 21.65 27.09
N ALA A 103 -5.77 22.20 25.94
CA ALA A 103 -6.42 23.51 25.91
C ALA A 103 -7.81 23.49 26.58
N SER A 104 -8.57 22.41 26.41
CA SER A 104 -9.85 22.22 27.10
C SER A 104 -9.69 21.99 28.61
N SER A 105 -8.69 21.22 29.05
CA SER A 105 -8.43 20.99 30.48
C SER A 105 -7.95 22.26 31.18
N ALA A 106 -7.04 23.01 30.58
CA ALA A 106 -6.56 24.28 31.13
C ALA A 106 -7.68 25.33 31.25
N SER A 107 -8.64 25.34 30.32
CA SER A 107 -9.81 26.22 30.37
C SER A 107 -10.74 25.87 31.54
N ALA A 108 -10.96 24.58 31.80
CA ALA A 108 -11.81 24.13 32.91
C ALA A 108 -11.16 24.43 34.28
N ASP A 109 -9.84 24.22 34.40
CA ASP A 109 -9.10 24.55 35.63
C ASP A 109 -9.12 26.06 35.93
N LEU A 110 -8.99 26.90 34.90
CA LEU A 110 -9.11 28.36 35.05
C LEU A 110 -10.52 28.77 35.49
N GLU A 111 -11.55 28.14 34.95
CA GLU A 111 -12.95 28.44 35.28
C GLU A 111 -13.31 28.02 36.73
N THR A 112 -12.66 26.98 37.25
CA THR A 112 -12.87 26.47 38.62
C THR A 112 -12.10 27.27 39.68
N ALA A 113 -11.05 28.02 39.29
CA ALA A 113 -10.22 28.83 40.19
C ALA A 113 -10.73 30.26 40.45
N VAL A 114 -11.84 30.67 39.81
CA VAL A 114 -12.39 32.05 39.87
C VAL A 114 -13.47 32.22 40.95
N PHE A 115 -13.50 31.37 41.99
CA PHE A 115 -14.41 31.49 43.13
C PHE A 115 -13.73 31.99 44.41
#